data_AF-A0AAP0GIF1-F1
#
_entry.id   AF-A0AAP0GIF1-F1
#
_cell.length_a   1.000
_cell.length_b   1.000
_cell.length_c   1.000
_cell.angle_alpha   90.00
_cell.angle_beta   90.00
_cell.angle_gamma   90.00
#
_symmetry.space_group_name_H-M   'P 1'
#
loop_
_entity.id
_entity.type
_entity.pdbx_description
1 polymer ?
#
loop_
_entity_poly.entity_id
_entity_poly.type
_entity_poly.pdbx_seq_one_letter_code
_entity_poly.pdbx_strand_id
1 'polypeptide(L)'
;WAASSCAMDSLYDLDLISKKVPVILENSKTWFQVMSTSMKLGTRGVAHVEGVSRDHLKERSEFSKILLINRTASHLSWFMECKDRNNRSAVLLPHSYLPSMAAKKLRDVAQKIMSLLGDYDAIHVRRGDILKTRKDRFGVARTLHPHLDRDTRPQFILCRITKWVPPGRMLFIASNERTPNFFSPLSVRYKLAYSSNYSSILDPVVENNYQLFMIERLILAGARTYIKTYKETDADLSLTDDPKKNTKIWQLPVYTKQGC
;
A
#
# COMPACT_ATOMS: atom_id res chain seq x y z
N TRP A 1 -15.52 12.40 7.85
CA TRP A 1 -14.54 12.66 6.78
C TRP A 1 -15.22 12.39 5.45
N ALA A 2 -15.72 13.45 4.81
CA ALA A 2 -16.36 13.40 3.50
C ALA A 2 -15.37 12.87 2.45
N ALA A 3 -15.89 12.31 1.34
CA ALA A 3 -15.09 11.73 0.27
C ALA A 3 -13.98 12.71 -0.16
N SER A 4 -12.77 12.47 0.35
CA SER A 4 -11.61 13.31 0.11
C SER A 4 -11.19 13.11 -1.33
N SER A 5 -11.15 14.20 -2.11
CA SER A 5 -10.51 14.23 -3.42
C SER A 5 -9.14 13.57 -3.33
N CYS A 6 -8.91 12.55 -4.16
CA CYS A 6 -7.66 11.81 -4.20
C CYS A 6 -6.97 12.10 -5.52
N ALA A 7 -6.27 13.23 -5.55
CA ALA A 7 -5.57 13.70 -6.74
C ALA A 7 -4.13 13.15 -6.75
N MET A 8 -3.63 12.74 -7.91
CA MET A 8 -2.32 12.11 -8.03
C MET A 8 -1.18 13.02 -7.60
N ASP A 9 -1.28 14.33 -7.86
CA ASP A 9 -0.33 15.38 -7.45
C ASP A 9 -0.37 15.67 -5.94
N SER A 10 -1.49 15.38 -5.26
CA SER A 10 -1.58 15.48 -3.80
C SER A 10 -0.83 14.35 -3.07
N LEU A 11 -0.61 13.24 -3.77
CA LEU A 11 -0.02 12.00 -3.25
C LEU A 11 1.42 11.80 -3.75
N TYR A 12 1.69 12.11 -5.01
CA TYR A 12 2.94 11.83 -5.69
C TYR A 12 3.62 13.09 -6.21
N ASP A 13 4.95 13.08 -6.17
CA ASP A 13 5.81 14.10 -6.73
C ASP A 13 5.96 13.86 -8.24
N LEU A 14 5.07 14.49 -9.02
CA LEU A 14 5.00 14.29 -10.46
C LEU A 14 6.28 14.79 -11.18
N ASP A 15 6.93 15.82 -10.66
CA ASP A 15 8.20 16.33 -11.17
C ASP A 15 9.35 15.36 -10.89
N LEU A 16 9.33 14.69 -9.75
CA LEU A 16 10.29 13.62 -9.46
C LEU A 16 10.06 12.40 -10.36
N ILE A 17 8.81 12.03 -10.63
CA ILE A 17 8.45 10.93 -11.53
C ILE A 17 8.89 11.25 -12.97
N SER A 18 8.64 12.48 -13.42
CA SER A 18 8.91 12.92 -14.80
C SER A 18 10.38 12.83 -15.21
N LYS A 19 11.30 12.83 -14.24
CA LYS A 19 12.74 12.59 -14.46
C LYS A 19 13.07 11.20 -15.00
N LYS A 20 12.21 10.19 -14.79
CA LYS A 20 12.43 8.83 -15.29
C LYS A 20 11.41 8.38 -16.32
N VAL A 21 10.16 8.83 -16.18
CA VAL A 21 9.06 8.39 -17.05
C VAL A 21 8.25 9.61 -17.45
N PRO A 22 7.94 9.81 -18.74
CA PRO A 22 7.09 10.91 -19.16
C PRO A 22 5.75 10.91 -18.40
N VAL A 23 5.41 12.05 -17.80
CA VAL A 23 4.14 12.27 -17.11
C VAL A 23 3.31 13.21 -17.95
N ILE A 24 2.11 12.77 -18.35
CA ILE A 24 1.14 13.59 -19.07
C ILE A 24 -0.12 13.62 -18.22
N LEU A 25 -0.47 14.81 -17.72
CA LEU A 25 -1.69 15.01 -16.95
C LEU A 25 -2.88 15.23 -17.89
N GLU A 26 -4.05 14.71 -17.52
CA GLU A 26 -5.27 14.79 -18.33
C GLU A 26 -5.77 16.22 -18.60
N ASN A 27 -5.38 17.18 -17.76
CA ASN A 27 -5.70 18.60 -17.91
C ASN A 27 -4.60 19.41 -18.64
N SER A 28 -3.58 18.75 -19.19
CA SER A 28 -2.45 19.43 -19.84
C SER A 28 -2.71 19.71 -21.33
N LYS A 29 -2.07 20.78 -21.86
CA LYS A 29 -2.04 21.06 -23.31
C LYS A 29 -1.46 19.87 -24.10
N THR A 30 -0.45 19.21 -23.54
CA THR A 30 0.18 18.01 -24.12
C THR A 30 -0.82 16.87 -24.27
N TRP A 31 -1.65 16.62 -23.25
CA TRP A 31 -2.72 15.63 -23.35
C TRP A 31 -3.71 15.96 -24.46
N PHE A 32 -4.14 17.22 -24.55
CA PHE A 32 -5.04 17.67 -25.61
C PHE A 32 -4.43 17.49 -27.00
N GLN A 33 -3.14 17.80 -27.17
CA GLN A 33 -2.41 17.59 -28.42
C GLN A 33 -2.32 16.11 -28.79
N VAL A 34 -1.93 15.25 -27.84
CA VAL A 34 -1.84 13.79 -28.02
C VAL A 34 -3.22 13.26 -28.43
N MET A 35 -4.28 13.61 -27.69
CA MET A 35 -5.65 13.20 -27.98
C MET A 35 -6.11 13.67 -29.37
N SER A 36 -5.94 14.95 -29.69
CA SER A 36 -6.34 15.51 -30.99
C SER A 36 -5.59 14.82 -32.15
N THR A 37 -4.30 14.57 -31.98
CA THR A 37 -3.46 13.92 -33.00
C THR A 37 -3.83 12.46 -33.17
N SER A 38 -4.02 11.75 -32.06
CA SER A 38 -4.49 10.36 -32.06
C SER A 38 -5.83 10.22 -32.78
N MET A 39 -6.79 11.10 -32.52
CA MET A 39 -8.10 11.08 -33.18
C MET A 39 -7.98 11.34 -34.69
N LYS A 40 -7.09 12.25 -35.12
CA LYS A 40 -6.81 12.47 -36.55
C LYS A 40 -6.16 11.26 -37.24
N LEU A 41 -5.33 10.52 -36.50
CA LEU A 41 -4.60 9.35 -37.03
C LEU A 41 -5.43 8.06 -37.01
N GLY A 42 -6.58 8.04 -36.31
CA GLY A 42 -7.46 6.88 -36.21
C GLY A 42 -6.74 5.65 -35.65
N THR A 43 -6.83 4.51 -36.35
CA THR A 43 -6.20 3.23 -35.96
C THR A 43 -4.67 3.29 -35.91
N ARG A 44 -4.04 4.32 -36.50
CA ARG A 44 -2.59 4.56 -36.41
C ARG A 44 -2.19 5.42 -35.21
N GLY A 45 -3.15 6.07 -34.56
CA GLY A 45 -2.92 6.95 -33.40
C GLY A 45 -3.44 6.39 -32.08
N VAL A 46 -4.40 5.47 -32.14
CA VAL A 46 -4.99 4.78 -30.99
C VAL A 46 -4.96 3.27 -31.22
N ALA A 47 -4.45 2.51 -30.27
CA ALA A 47 -4.54 1.05 -30.25
C ALA A 47 -5.31 0.57 -29.03
N HIS A 48 -6.27 -0.34 -29.26
CA HIS A 48 -6.93 -1.09 -28.20
C HIS A 48 -6.14 -2.37 -27.94
N VAL A 49 -5.68 -2.58 -26.71
CA VAL A 49 -4.71 -3.65 -26.38
C VAL A 49 -5.17 -4.54 -25.22
N GLU A 50 -6.47 -4.81 -25.18
CA GLU A 50 -7.03 -5.77 -24.22
C GLU A 50 -6.36 -7.15 -24.37
N GLY A 51 -5.97 -7.76 -23.25
CA GLY A 51 -5.28 -9.06 -23.24
C GLY A 51 -3.81 -9.03 -23.70
N VAL A 52 -3.29 -7.92 -24.22
CA VAL A 52 -1.89 -7.84 -24.69
C VAL A 52 -0.93 -7.74 -23.52
N SER A 53 0.16 -8.53 -23.54
CA SER A 53 1.19 -8.53 -22.49
C SER A 53 2.09 -7.28 -22.59
N ARG A 54 2.79 -6.95 -21.48
CA ARG A 54 3.68 -5.78 -21.46
C ARG A 54 4.87 -5.94 -22.41
N ASP A 55 5.42 -7.13 -22.49
CA ASP A 55 6.59 -7.40 -23.33
C ASP A 55 6.20 -7.35 -24.82
N HIS A 56 5.01 -7.83 -25.15
CA HIS A 56 4.45 -7.71 -26.49
C HIS A 56 4.25 -6.24 -26.92
N LEU A 57 3.78 -5.37 -26.00
CA LEU A 57 3.68 -3.92 -26.26
C LEU A 57 5.03 -3.25 -26.50
N LYS A 58 6.11 -3.77 -25.89
CA LYS A 58 7.46 -3.20 -26.01
C LYS A 58 8.20 -3.68 -27.25
N GLU A 59 8.03 -4.95 -27.60
CA GLU A 59 8.83 -5.62 -28.63
C GLU A 59 8.25 -5.46 -30.03
N ARG A 60 6.94 -5.29 -30.16
CA ARG A 60 6.30 -5.18 -31.47
C ARG A 60 6.35 -3.76 -32.02
N SER A 61 6.93 -3.64 -33.21
CA SER A 61 6.99 -2.38 -33.96
C SER A 61 5.61 -1.77 -34.24
N GLU A 62 4.55 -2.58 -34.28
CA GLU A 62 3.17 -2.12 -34.50
C GLU A 62 2.68 -1.14 -33.41
N PHE A 63 3.17 -1.26 -32.17
CA PHE A 63 2.81 -0.34 -31.08
C PHE A 63 3.78 0.83 -30.93
N SER A 64 4.97 0.76 -31.56
CA SER A 64 6.04 1.76 -31.41
C SER A 64 5.65 3.17 -31.87
N LYS A 65 4.67 3.29 -32.76
CA LYS A 65 4.19 4.58 -33.33
C LYS A 65 2.81 4.99 -32.81
N ILE A 66 2.21 4.18 -31.92
CA ILE A 66 0.90 4.48 -31.34
C ILE A 66 1.06 5.53 -30.25
N LEU A 67 0.25 6.59 -30.32
CA LEU A 67 0.28 7.70 -29.37
C LEU A 67 -0.58 7.43 -28.12
N LEU A 68 -1.71 6.74 -28.29
CA LEU A 68 -2.61 6.36 -27.20
C LEU A 68 -2.87 4.86 -27.19
N ILE A 69 -2.51 4.23 -26.08
CA ILE A 69 -2.82 2.83 -25.83
C ILE A 69 -4.03 2.78 -24.91
N ASN A 70 -5.18 2.36 -25.47
CA ASN A 70 -6.37 2.08 -24.68
C ASN A 70 -6.29 0.63 -24.19
N ARG A 71 -5.89 0.46 -22.94
CA ARG A 71 -5.91 -0.81 -22.24
C ARG A 71 -7.04 -0.78 -21.25
N THR A 72 -7.99 -1.70 -21.35
CA THR A 72 -8.92 -1.99 -20.25
C THR A 72 -8.06 -2.20 -19.01
N ALA A 73 -8.18 -1.33 -18.00
CA ALA A 73 -7.25 -1.30 -16.88
C ALA A 73 -7.06 -2.71 -16.34
N SER A 74 -5.85 -3.27 -16.48
CA SER A 74 -5.58 -4.62 -15.99
C SER A 74 -5.91 -4.63 -14.50
N HIS A 75 -6.68 -5.62 -14.06
CA HIS A 75 -7.02 -5.84 -12.65
C HIS A 75 -5.79 -5.99 -11.75
N LEU A 76 -4.58 -6.09 -12.33
CA LEU A 76 -3.27 -6.22 -11.70
C LEU A 76 -2.40 -4.94 -11.81
N SER A 77 -2.87 -3.87 -12.45
CA SER A 77 -2.14 -2.58 -12.54
C SER A 77 -2.21 -1.86 -11.19
N TRP A 78 -1.49 -2.39 -10.20
CA TRP A 78 -1.71 -2.07 -8.80
C TRP A 78 -0.90 -0.88 -8.31
N PHE A 79 -1.47 0.31 -8.51
CA PHE A 79 -1.40 1.37 -7.52
C PHE A 79 -2.79 1.98 -7.36
N MET A 80 -3.50 1.53 -6.31
CA MET A 80 -4.83 1.99 -5.95
C MET A 80 -4.75 2.61 -4.55
N GLU A 81 -4.23 3.83 -4.46
CA GLU A 81 -4.32 4.58 -3.20
C GLU A 81 -5.76 5.05 -3.00
N CYS A 82 -6.38 5.64 -4.03
CA CYS A 82 -7.74 6.16 -4.01
C CYS A 82 -8.82 5.06 -4.08
N LYS A 83 -9.86 5.16 -3.23
CA LYS A 83 -10.95 4.18 -3.13
C LYS A 83 -12.02 4.34 -4.23
N ASP A 84 -12.23 5.56 -4.73
CA ASP A 84 -13.22 5.85 -5.78
C ASP A 84 -12.58 5.88 -7.17
N ARG A 85 -13.01 4.92 -7.99
CA ARG A 85 -12.48 4.58 -9.33
C ARG A 85 -13.06 5.41 -10.47
N ASN A 86 -13.73 6.53 -10.18
CA ASN A 86 -14.49 7.22 -11.22
C ASN A 86 -13.61 7.96 -12.22
N ASN A 87 -12.35 8.27 -11.86
CA ASN A 87 -11.35 8.81 -12.78
C ASN A 87 -10.26 7.77 -13.10
N ARG A 88 -10.11 7.48 -14.40
CA ARG A 88 -9.43 6.30 -14.98
C ARG A 88 -7.92 6.45 -15.11
N SER A 89 -7.24 7.03 -14.13
CA SER A 89 -5.78 7.19 -14.19
C SER A 89 -5.08 5.91 -13.74
N ALA A 90 -4.75 5.02 -14.68
CA ALA A 90 -4.00 3.79 -14.39
C ALA A 90 -2.50 4.02 -14.66
N VAL A 91 -1.72 4.24 -13.60
CA VAL A 91 -0.25 4.33 -13.70
C VAL A 91 0.35 2.95 -13.41
N LEU A 92 0.89 2.29 -14.44
CA LEU A 92 1.59 1.00 -14.31
C LEU A 92 3.09 1.23 -14.09
N LEU A 93 3.46 1.58 -12.86
CA LEU A 93 4.87 1.67 -12.45
C LEU A 93 5.21 0.52 -11.48
N PRO A 94 6.49 0.10 -11.35
CA PRO A 94 6.89 -0.98 -10.47
C PRO A 94 6.43 -0.75 -9.02
N HIS A 95 6.10 -1.83 -8.30
CA HIS A 95 5.65 -1.76 -6.90
C HIS A 95 6.67 -1.09 -5.96
N SER A 96 7.95 -1.14 -6.31
CA SER A 96 9.04 -0.46 -5.60
C SER A 96 9.21 1.02 -5.97
N TYR A 97 8.70 1.45 -7.12
CA TYR A 97 9.00 2.77 -7.66
C TYR A 97 8.06 3.84 -7.10
N LEU A 98 6.75 3.70 -7.30
CA LEU A 98 5.78 4.72 -6.88
C LEU A 98 5.84 5.10 -5.39
N PRO A 99 6.03 4.15 -4.44
CA PRO A 99 6.13 4.51 -3.02
C PRO A 99 7.32 5.43 -2.72
N SER A 100 8.39 5.36 -3.50
CA SER A 100 9.54 6.27 -3.37
C SER A 100 9.32 7.64 -4.02
N MET A 101 8.20 7.83 -4.72
CA MET A 101 7.83 9.04 -5.45
C MET A 101 6.73 9.84 -4.75
N ALA A 102 6.56 9.66 -3.44
CA ALA A 102 5.59 10.43 -2.67
C ALA A 102 5.85 11.95 -2.79
N ALA A 103 4.78 12.74 -2.71
CA ALA A 103 4.83 14.20 -2.77
C ALA A 103 5.85 14.74 -1.76
N LYS A 104 6.60 15.77 -2.15
CA LYS A 104 7.71 16.33 -1.35
C LYS A 104 7.29 16.61 0.10
N LYS A 105 6.11 17.24 0.31
CA LYS A 105 5.57 17.52 1.65
C LYS A 105 5.44 16.28 2.54
N LEU A 106 5.02 15.15 1.96
CA LEU A 106 4.85 13.88 2.67
C LEU A 106 6.21 13.24 2.99
N ARG A 107 7.17 13.34 2.06
CA ARG A 107 8.56 12.88 2.29
C ARG A 107 9.25 13.66 3.39
N ASP A 108 9.12 14.98 3.38
CA ASP A 108 9.73 15.86 4.38
C ASP A 108 9.18 15.55 5.79
N VAL A 109 7.87 15.34 5.92
CA VAL A 109 7.23 14.93 7.18
C VAL A 109 7.70 13.54 7.63
N ALA A 110 7.71 12.55 6.73
CA ALA A 110 8.17 11.21 7.05
C ALA A 110 9.63 11.24 7.55
N GLN A 111 10.52 11.98 6.88
CA GLN A 111 11.91 12.13 7.30
C GLN A 111 12.03 12.77 8.68
N LYS A 112 11.24 13.80 8.99
CA LYS A 112 11.22 14.42 10.31
C LYS A 112 10.80 13.43 11.40
N ILE A 113 9.76 12.63 11.16
CA ILE A 113 9.31 11.60 12.11
C ILE A 113 10.37 10.51 12.27
N MET A 114 10.97 10.04 11.18
CA MET A 114 12.05 9.06 11.21
C MET A 114 13.26 9.55 12.03
N SER A 115 13.63 10.82 11.88
CA SER A 115 14.70 11.43 12.68
C SER A 115 14.37 11.46 14.18
N LEU A 116 13.09 11.65 14.54
CA LEU A 116 12.65 11.60 15.95
C LEU A 116 12.59 10.17 16.50
N LEU A 117 12.29 9.19 15.64
CA LEU A 117 12.32 7.77 15.99
C LEU A 117 13.74 7.24 16.22
N GLY A 118 14.73 7.79 15.51
CA GLY A 118 16.13 7.36 15.60
C GLY A 118 16.35 6.00 14.92
N ASP A 119 17.00 5.06 15.60
CA ASP A 119 17.10 3.66 15.15
C ASP A 119 15.87 2.86 15.65
N TYR A 120 15.05 2.41 14.72
CA TYR A 120 13.78 1.73 15.01
C TYR A 120 13.52 0.54 14.08
N ASP A 121 12.69 -0.38 14.56
CA ASP A 121 12.05 -1.40 13.74
C ASP A 121 10.56 -1.05 13.60
N ALA A 122 9.88 -1.63 12.61
CA ALA A 122 8.49 -1.31 12.37
C ALA A 122 7.64 -2.52 11.97
N ILE A 123 6.38 -2.48 12.39
CA ILE A 123 5.36 -3.45 12.01
C ILE A 123 4.18 -2.77 11.33
N HIS A 124 3.69 -3.37 10.25
CA HIS A 124 2.41 -3.01 9.65
C HIS A 124 1.37 -4.07 10.00
N VAL A 125 0.26 -3.64 10.61
CA VAL A 125 -0.81 -4.52 11.11
C VAL A 125 -2.16 -4.14 10.48
N ARG A 126 -2.55 -4.84 9.42
CA ARG A 126 -3.88 -4.70 8.81
C ARG A 126 -4.86 -5.67 9.46
N ARG A 127 -5.88 -5.14 10.12
CA ARG A 127 -6.90 -5.88 10.86
C ARG A 127 -8.31 -5.37 10.55
N GLY A 128 -8.60 -4.12 10.90
CA GLY A 128 -9.97 -3.62 11.09
C GLY A 128 -10.91 -3.73 9.89
N ASP A 129 -10.39 -3.73 8.65
CA ASP A 129 -11.20 -3.83 7.43
C ASP A 129 -11.39 -5.28 6.91
N ILE A 130 -10.53 -6.20 7.33
CA ILE A 130 -10.42 -7.56 6.81
C ILE A 130 -10.74 -8.65 7.84
N LEU A 131 -10.82 -8.33 9.13
CA LEU A 131 -11.31 -9.23 10.18
C LEU A 131 -12.83 -9.43 10.07
N LYS A 132 -13.25 -10.13 9.02
CA LYS A 132 -14.64 -10.44 8.73
C LYS A 132 -14.87 -11.94 8.83
N THR A 133 -15.81 -12.31 9.68
CA THR A 133 -16.30 -13.69 9.78
C THR A 133 -17.74 -13.80 9.31
N ARG A 134 -18.10 -14.92 8.71
CA ARG A 134 -19.49 -15.29 8.41
C ARG A 134 -19.80 -16.67 8.96
N LYS A 135 -21.06 -16.96 9.29
CA LYS A 135 -21.49 -18.33 9.61
C LYS A 135 -21.86 -19.07 8.33
N ASP A 136 -21.45 -20.33 8.20
CA ASP A 136 -21.94 -21.20 7.13
C ASP A 136 -23.33 -21.77 7.46
N ARG A 137 -23.87 -22.61 6.58
CA ARG A 137 -25.21 -23.23 6.73
C ARG A 137 -25.38 -24.07 8.00
N PHE A 138 -24.28 -24.44 8.66
CA PHE A 138 -24.26 -25.20 9.91
C PHE A 138 -23.96 -24.31 11.13
N GLY A 139 -23.93 -22.98 10.95
CA GLY A 139 -23.64 -22.03 12.02
C GLY A 139 -22.15 -21.87 12.35
N VAL A 140 -21.26 -22.52 11.60
CA VAL A 140 -19.81 -22.51 11.89
C VAL A 140 -19.18 -21.25 11.33
N ALA A 141 -18.38 -20.55 12.15
CA ALA A 141 -17.68 -19.35 11.74
C ALA A 141 -16.62 -19.66 10.68
N ARG A 142 -16.58 -18.83 9.63
CA ARG A 142 -15.61 -18.90 8.53
C ARG A 142 -14.99 -17.53 8.30
N THR A 143 -13.73 -17.50 7.85
CA THR A 143 -12.97 -16.30 7.49
C THR A 143 -12.22 -16.51 6.18
N LEU A 144 -11.92 -15.42 5.46
CA LEU A 144 -11.01 -15.43 4.31
C LEU A 144 -9.52 -15.38 4.73
N HIS A 145 -9.27 -15.12 6.01
CA HIS A 145 -7.95 -14.94 6.63
C HIS A 145 -7.90 -15.83 7.89
N PRO A 146 -7.64 -17.14 7.74
CA PRO A 146 -7.76 -18.10 8.84
C PRO A 146 -6.85 -17.79 10.03
N HIS A 147 -5.63 -17.29 9.80
CA HIS A 147 -4.68 -17.04 10.89
C HIS A 147 -4.61 -15.59 11.35
N LEU A 148 -5.13 -14.65 10.55
CA LEU A 148 -4.94 -13.21 10.76
C LEU A 148 -5.27 -12.74 12.18
N ASP A 149 -6.46 -13.08 12.72
CA ASP A 149 -6.85 -12.58 14.04
C ASP A 149 -5.89 -13.05 15.12
N ARG A 150 -5.59 -14.35 15.13
CA ARG A 150 -4.65 -14.96 16.08
C ARG A 150 -3.28 -14.30 15.96
N ASP A 151 -2.71 -14.28 14.77
CA ASP A 151 -1.33 -13.89 14.52
C ASP A 151 -1.04 -12.43 14.83
N THR A 152 -2.06 -11.56 14.70
CA THR A 152 -1.91 -10.13 14.93
C THR A 152 -2.42 -9.68 16.30
N ARG A 153 -2.74 -10.62 17.21
CA ARG A 153 -2.93 -10.30 18.63
C ARG A 153 -1.58 -10.05 19.32
N PRO A 154 -1.50 -9.17 20.33
CA PRO A 154 -0.23 -8.74 20.92
C PRO A 154 0.67 -9.89 21.41
N GLN A 155 0.10 -10.92 22.05
CA GLN A 155 0.87 -12.07 22.55
C GLN A 155 1.52 -12.90 21.43
N PHE A 156 0.87 -13.00 20.27
CA PHE A 156 1.41 -13.70 19.11
C PHE A 156 2.41 -12.84 18.35
N ILE A 157 2.15 -11.53 18.24
CA ILE A 157 3.12 -10.56 17.73
C ILE A 157 4.40 -10.63 18.55
N LEU A 158 4.32 -10.53 19.90
CA LEU A 158 5.49 -10.62 20.78
C LEU A 158 6.33 -11.84 20.48
N CYS A 159 5.74 -13.02 20.59
CA CYS A 159 6.38 -14.31 20.35
C CYS A 159 7.02 -14.42 18.95
N ARG A 160 6.37 -13.86 17.93
CA ARG A 160 6.85 -13.93 16.55
C ARG A 160 8.03 -12.99 16.31
N ILE A 161 7.88 -11.73 16.69
CA ILE A 161 8.87 -10.69 16.34
C ILE A 161 10.12 -10.74 17.21
N THR A 162 10.11 -11.42 18.37
CA THR A 162 11.32 -11.59 19.20
C THR A 162 12.47 -12.29 18.48
N LYS A 163 12.17 -13.04 17.41
CA LYS A 163 13.16 -13.71 16.54
C LYS A 163 13.97 -12.72 15.69
N TRP A 164 13.44 -11.52 15.48
CA TRP A 164 13.99 -10.52 14.57
C TRP A 164 14.31 -9.19 15.26
N VAL A 165 13.55 -8.84 16.29
CA VAL A 165 13.64 -7.56 17.01
C VAL A 165 14.12 -7.79 18.44
N PRO A 166 15.34 -7.35 18.80
CA PRO A 166 15.83 -7.37 20.17
C PRO A 166 14.95 -6.59 21.16
N PRO A 167 14.91 -6.97 22.45
CA PRO A 167 14.18 -6.23 23.47
C PRO A 167 14.73 -4.81 23.68
N GLY A 168 13.90 -3.90 24.17
CA GLY A 168 14.23 -2.51 24.47
C GLY A 168 14.21 -1.56 23.27
N ARG A 169 14.02 -2.09 22.06
CA ARG A 169 14.03 -1.32 20.82
C ARG A 169 12.77 -0.48 20.60
N MET A 170 12.92 0.59 19.81
CA MET A 170 11.81 1.39 19.30
C MET A 170 11.07 0.60 18.22
N LEU A 171 9.76 0.43 18.40
CA LEU A 171 8.87 -0.27 17.49
C LEU A 171 7.78 0.68 17.00
N PHE A 172 7.87 1.11 15.75
CA PHE A 172 6.82 1.88 15.10
C PHE A 172 5.70 0.96 14.61
N ILE A 173 4.45 1.28 14.95
CA ILE A 173 3.28 0.45 14.61
C ILE A 173 2.33 1.25 13.73
N ALA A 174 2.23 0.84 12.46
CA ALA A 174 1.19 1.32 11.55
C ALA A 174 0.05 0.30 11.50
N SER A 175 -1.16 0.72 11.88
CA SER A 175 -2.30 -0.19 11.94
C SER A 175 -3.63 0.51 11.69
N ASN A 176 -4.58 -0.23 11.13
CA ASN A 176 -5.98 0.17 11.05
C ASN A 176 -6.87 -0.52 12.10
N GLU A 177 -6.27 -1.08 13.15
CA GLU A 177 -6.98 -1.54 14.34
C GLU A 177 -7.68 -0.37 15.02
N ARG A 178 -8.94 -0.57 15.41
CA ARG A 178 -9.81 0.47 15.97
C ARG A 178 -9.87 0.42 17.48
N THR A 179 -9.56 -0.71 18.10
CA THR A 179 -9.55 -0.84 19.56
C THR A 179 -8.41 0.00 20.14
N PRO A 180 -8.71 1.01 21.00
CA PRO A 180 -7.68 1.79 21.66
C PRO A 180 -6.76 0.91 22.49
N ASN A 181 -5.47 1.26 22.54
CA ASN A 181 -4.46 0.55 23.33
C ASN A 181 -4.32 -0.95 23.01
N PHE A 182 -4.83 -1.42 21.87
CA PHE A 182 -4.77 -2.84 21.48
C PHE A 182 -3.34 -3.40 21.52
N PHE A 183 -2.35 -2.62 21.08
CA PHE A 183 -0.94 -3.03 21.06
C PHE A 183 -0.17 -2.69 22.34
N SER A 184 -0.81 -2.11 23.37
CA SER A 184 -0.14 -1.78 24.63
C SER A 184 0.60 -2.95 25.30
N PRO A 185 0.17 -4.24 25.20
CA PRO A 185 0.93 -5.33 25.79
C PRO A 185 2.34 -5.52 25.17
N LEU A 186 2.61 -4.98 23.98
CA LEU A 186 3.94 -5.01 23.37
C LEU A 186 4.97 -4.18 24.18
N SER A 187 4.49 -3.24 25.01
CA SER A 187 5.33 -2.36 25.83
C SER A 187 6.16 -3.07 26.89
N VAL A 188 5.81 -4.32 27.23
CA VAL A 188 6.61 -5.18 28.11
C VAL A 188 8.02 -5.43 27.57
N ARG A 189 8.20 -5.33 26.24
CA ARG A 189 9.48 -5.64 25.57
C ARG A 189 9.99 -4.51 24.68
N TYR A 190 9.13 -3.62 24.17
CA TYR A 190 9.49 -2.62 23.18
C TYR A 190 9.00 -1.22 23.57
N LYS A 191 9.73 -0.18 23.13
CA LYS A 191 9.25 1.21 23.19
C LYS A 191 8.33 1.41 22.00
N LEU A 192 7.07 1.77 22.23
CA LEU A 192 6.07 1.82 21.17
C LEU A 192 5.93 3.24 20.61
N ALA A 193 5.85 3.35 19.29
CA ALA A 193 5.56 4.60 18.60
C ALA A 193 4.44 4.40 17.57
N TYR A 194 3.58 5.40 17.44
CA TYR A 194 2.45 5.42 16.52
C TYR A 194 2.42 6.77 15.80
N SER A 195 1.76 6.83 14.64
CA SER A 195 1.54 8.09 13.92
C SER A 195 0.87 9.16 14.81
N SER A 196 -0.06 8.76 15.68
CA SER A 196 -0.73 9.66 16.62
C SER A 196 0.21 10.35 17.63
N ASN A 197 1.42 9.81 17.88
CA ASN A 197 2.41 10.48 18.71
C ASN A 197 3.03 11.72 18.04
N TYR A 198 2.81 11.90 16.73
CA TYR A 198 3.40 12.96 15.91
C TYR A 198 2.33 13.87 15.27
N SER A 199 1.14 13.98 15.87
CA SER A 199 0.03 14.77 15.34
C SER A 199 0.42 16.23 15.04
N SER A 200 1.24 16.86 15.89
CA SER A 200 1.73 18.23 15.66
C SER A 200 2.56 18.40 14.37
N ILE A 201 3.11 17.32 13.82
CA ILE A 201 3.85 17.30 12.55
C ILE A 201 2.94 16.86 11.40
N LEU A 202 2.00 15.94 11.67
CA LEU A 202 1.10 15.36 10.67
C LEU A 202 -0.07 16.28 10.32
N ASP A 203 -0.77 16.82 11.33
CA ASP A 203 -2.02 17.57 11.17
C ASP A 203 -1.91 18.77 10.20
N PRO A 204 -0.80 19.53 10.15
CA PRO A 204 -0.64 20.63 9.20
C PRO A 204 -0.50 20.18 7.73
N VAL A 205 -0.23 18.90 7.47
CA VAL A 205 0.12 18.38 6.13
C VAL A 205 -0.88 17.33 5.63
N VAL A 206 -1.47 16.56 6.55
CA VAL A 206 -2.39 15.46 6.25
C VAL A 206 -3.82 15.99 6.17
N GLU A 207 -4.35 16.04 4.96
CA GLU A 207 -5.72 16.42 4.64
C GLU A 207 -6.66 15.20 4.61
N ASN A 208 -6.12 14.00 4.38
CA ASN A 208 -6.91 12.77 4.26
C ASN A 208 -6.12 11.49 4.59
N ASN A 209 -6.85 10.38 4.73
CA ASN A 209 -6.27 9.09 5.11
C ASN A 209 -5.28 8.53 4.07
N TYR A 210 -5.35 8.93 2.80
CA TYR A 210 -4.39 8.48 1.79
C TYR A 210 -3.02 9.11 2.00
N GLN A 211 -2.98 10.40 2.33
CA GLN A 211 -1.74 11.09 2.67
C GLN A 211 -1.11 10.52 3.94
N LEU A 212 -1.91 10.24 4.97
CA LEU A 212 -1.41 9.56 6.18
C LEU A 212 -0.83 8.19 5.85
N PHE A 213 -1.54 7.39 5.06
CA PHE A 213 -1.07 6.07 4.63
C PHE A 213 0.25 6.15 3.85
N MET A 214 0.43 7.16 2.98
CA MET A 214 1.70 7.36 2.28
C MET A 214 2.85 7.70 3.23
N ILE A 215 2.62 8.57 4.21
CA ILE A 215 3.63 8.91 5.23
C ILE A 215 4.00 7.66 6.03
N GLU A 216 3.02 6.89 6.50
CA GLU A 216 3.26 5.65 7.23
C GLU A 216 4.05 4.65 6.39
N ARG A 217 3.75 4.51 5.11
CA ARG A 217 4.53 3.64 4.20
C ARG A 217 5.99 4.06 4.09
N LEU A 218 6.27 5.37 4.04
CA LEU A 218 7.64 5.87 4.01
C LEU A 218 8.38 5.57 5.32
N ILE A 219 7.72 5.78 6.46
CA ILE A 219 8.28 5.47 7.79
C ILE A 219 8.53 3.95 7.92
N LEU A 220 7.60 3.11 7.47
CA LEU A 220 7.78 1.65 7.46
C LEU A 220 8.98 1.23 6.59
N ALA A 221 9.12 1.83 5.41
CA ALA A 221 10.21 1.52 4.48
C ALA A 221 11.59 1.99 4.98
N GLY A 222 11.63 3.00 5.85
CA GLY A 222 12.85 3.50 6.48
C GLY A 222 13.32 2.73 7.72
N ALA A 223 12.52 1.78 8.20
CA ALA A 223 12.85 1.00 9.39
C ALA A 223 14.01 0.03 9.14
N ARG A 224 14.79 -0.26 10.18
CA ARG A 224 15.88 -1.25 10.11
C ARG A 224 15.34 -2.66 9.80
N THR A 225 14.27 -3.04 10.51
CA THR A 225 13.49 -4.25 10.24
C THR A 225 12.06 -3.86 9.97
N TYR A 226 11.53 -4.23 8.81
CA TYR A 226 10.12 -4.01 8.47
C TYR A 226 9.38 -5.35 8.38
N ILE A 227 8.41 -5.53 9.29
CA ILE A 227 7.59 -6.75 9.36
C ILE A 227 6.17 -6.41 8.89
N LYS A 228 5.73 -7.06 7.82
CA LYS A 228 4.44 -6.83 7.19
C LYS A 228 3.36 -7.68 7.85
N THR A 229 2.09 -7.34 7.62
CA THR A 229 0.99 -8.25 7.99
C THR A 229 1.10 -9.55 7.19
N TYR A 230 1.20 -9.44 5.87
CA TYR A 230 1.30 -10.55 4.91
C TYR A 230 2.62 -10.48 4.15
N LYS A 231 3.12 -11.62 3.69
CA LYS A 231 4.21 -11.66 2.70
C LYS A 231 3.70 -11.14 1.36
N GLU A 232 4.50 -10.29 0.72
CA GLU A 232 4.33 -9.90 -0.69
C GLU A 232 5.39 -10.58 -1.55
N THR A 233 6.56 -10.84 -0.98
CA THR A 233 7.66 -11.61 -1.57
C THR A 233 8.19 -12.64 -0.57
N ASP A 234 8.94 -13.64 -1.04
CA ASP A 234 9.48 -14.71 -0.19
C ASP A 234 10.49 -14.20 0.85
N ALA A 235 11.13 -13.06 0.57
CA ALA A 235 12.09 -12.41 1.46
C ALA A 235 11.41 -11.57 2.57
N ASP A 236 10.09 -11.35 2.51
CA ASP A 236 9.40 -10.53 3.50
C ASP A 236 9.27 -11.24 4.86
N LEU A 237 9.51 -10.48 5.93
CA LEU A 237 9.07 -10.85 7.28
C LEU A 237 7.57 -10.57 7.41
N SER A 238 6.80 -11.54 7.92
CA SER A 238 5.35 -11.40 8.08
C SER A 238 4.87 -11.79 9.47
N LEU A 239 3.80 -11.11 9.91
CA LEU A 239 3.09 -11.43 11.13
C LEU A 239 2.19 -12.65 10.96
N THR A 240 1.58 -12.85 9.79
CA THR A 240 0.64 -13.95 9.58
C THR A 240 1.25 -15.12 8.80
N ASP A 241 0.70 -16.31 9.08
CA ASP A 241 0.94 -17.54 8.33
C ASP A 241 0.05 -17.66 7.07
N ASP A 242 -0.92 -16.76 6.88
CA ASP A 242 -1.74 -16.78 5.67
C ASP A 242 -0.87 -16.54 4.42
N PRO A 243 -0.92 -17.43 3.40
CA PRO A 243 -0.04 -17.36 2.24
C PRO A 243 -0.36 -16.20 1.31
N LYS A 244 -1.57 -15.63 1.41
CA LYS A 244 -2.06 -14.52 0.58
C LYS A 244 -2.91 -13.58 1.41
N LYS A 245 -2.93 -12.31 0.97
CA LYS A 245 -3.83 -11.27 1.50
C LYS A 245 -5.31 -11.64 1.41
N ASN A 246 -5.71 -12.61 0.59
CA ASN A 246 -7.07 -13.18 0.53
C ASN A 246 -7.00 -14.58 -0.10
N THR A 247 -7.47 -15.60 0.61
CA THR A 247 -7.44 -16.99 0.14
C THR A 247 -8.50 -17.32 -0.91
N LYS A 248 -9.46 -16.41 -1.13
CA LYS A 248 -10.68 -16.58 -1.96
C LYS A 248 -11.62 -17.68 -1.47
N ILE A 249 -11.25 -18.41 -0.42
CA ILE A 249 -11.96 -19.56 0.11
C ILE A 249 -12.24 -19.31 1.58
N TRP A 250 -13.47 -19.55 2.00
CA TRP A 250 -13.89 -19.36 3.38
C TRP A 250 -13.50 -20.56 4.24
N GLN A 251 -12.58 -20.34 5.18
CA GLN A 251 -11.93 -21.38 5.97
C GLN A 251 -12.27 -21.24 7.46
N LEU A 252 -11.99 -22.29 8.23
CA LEU A 252 -12.11 -22.24 9.68
C LEU A 252 -11.04 -21.27 10.23
N PRO A 253 -11.42 -20.34 11.13
CA PRO A 253 -10.44 -19.54 11.85
C PRO A 253 -9.53 -20.42 12.70
N VAL A 254 -8.25 -20.08 12.74
CA VAL A 254 -7.23 -20.78 13.52
C VAL A 254 -6.89 -19.94 14.74
N TYR A 255 -7.21 -20.44 15.93
CA TYR A 255 -6.91 -19.79 17.21
C TYR A 255 -5.91 -20.56 18.07
N THR A 256 -5.54 -21.77 17.65
CA THR A 256 -4.57 -22.59 18.38
C THR A 256 -3.20 -21.95 18.29
N LYS A 257 -2.52 -21.91 19.43
CA LYS A 257 -1.13 -21.45 19.56
C LYS A 257 -0.20 -22.58 19.10
N GLN A 258 0.00 -22.70 17.79
CA GLN A 258 1.06 -23.54 17.24
C GLN A 258 2.31 -22.67 17.03
N GLY A 259 3.46 -23.11 17.54
CA GLY A 259 4.76 -22.53 17.18
C GLY A 259 5.12 -21.19 17.84
N CYS A 260 4.47 -20.87 18.95
CA CYS A 260 5.16 -20.25 20.08
C CYS A 260 5.59 -21.38 21.01
#